data_AF-A0A7S2E6E5-F1
#
_entry.id   AF-A0A7S2E6E5-F1
#
_cell.length_a   1.000
_cell.length_b   1.000
_cell.length_c   1.000
_cell.angle_alpha   90.00
_cell.angle_beta   90.00
_cell.angle_gamma   90.00
#
_symmetry.space_group_name_H-M   'P 1'
#
loop_
_entity.id
_entity.type
_entity.pdbx_description
1 polymer ?
#
loop_
_entity_poly.entity_id
_entity_poly.type
_entity_poly.pdbx_seq_one_letter_code
_entity_poly.pdbx_strand_id
1 'polypeptide(L)'
;MKTGQQKAPYNAMPGGADKKPLAGRKLYVLYKYKFVGKCDGLKGHVFDCSEQSKTGNYNLTLKEIVAYVGRTYSYGEDVSKSIRELKVVTIPRPVNLDNDTNDVYTHIQGKEVETYAKRQTYLHENLKNAYMLVHGQCSTALISRLKGLPGYQTFHTNMEVVELLKAIRGCIVESNHDKKNSLSLLRAEGKIHTLKQTHDMTKVDFYKKFNSLVPIVGLFEEHPGHHLDLIESWQAILNTADEDEVKEAAKHEHLAMALIEKAYPHQFEKVQNGLENTYVQDDNKYQDILTNYQNDHIIVMKEELKHDFSEKQKAKGISVPFLNLLQNTVSRKGGDTFATWYDSNGTAEKDYTFQHIWEEAGFMSHYLRCEKKLKKGDHVILCYNFGLDFFIAFLACLRSALVAIPVYPPTQKKGLVKLKAITDDCHPSLILVDSDINTKRRLDNIGLGSGSWPMHVPCKVL
;
A
#
# COMPACT_ATOMS: atom_id res chain seq x y z
N MET A 1 -67.20 50.24 -5.15
CA MET A 1 -68.33 49.27 -5.12
C MET A 1 -68.06 48.16 -6.12
N LYS A 2 -68.23 46.90 -5.67
CA LYS A 2 -68.09 45.59 -6.34
C LYS A 2 -66.65 45.16 -6.71
N THR A 3 -65.90 44.43 -5.85
CA THR A 3 -65.85 42.94 -5.65
C THR A 3 -65.58 42.19 -6.95
N GLY A 4 -64.48 41.46 -7.19
CA GLY A 4 -63.53 40.79 -6.30
C GLY A 4 -63.34 39.37 -6.83
N GLN A 5 -62.51 39.16 -7.87
CA GLN A 5 -62.18 37.83 -8.41
C GLN A 5 -60.93 37.28 -7.70
N GLN A 6 -61.14 36.17 -6.98
CA GLN A 6 -60.13 35.39 -6.28
C GLN A 6 -59.19 34.69 -7.27
N LYS A 7 -57.89 35.01 -7.18
CA LYS A 7 -56.79 34.09 -7.53
C LYS A 7 -56.51 33.24 -6.29
N ALA A 8 -56.48 31.92 -6.46
CA ALA A 8 -56.08 30.99 -5.40
C ALA A 8 -54.60 31.20 -5.04
N PRO A 9 -54.25 31.38 -3.75
CA PRO A 9 -52.88 31.36 -3.28
C PRO A 9 -52.49 29.99 -2.72
N TYR A 10 -51.18 29.75 -2.79
CA TYR A 10 -50.36 28.89 -1.95
C TYR A 10 -50.96 28.62 -0.55
N ASN A 11 -51.10 27.36 -0.15
CA ASN A 11 -51.26 26.98 1.25
C ASN A 11 -50.21 25.94 1.67
N ALA A 12 -49.41 26.33 2.66
CA ALA A 12 -48.60 25.46 3.49
C ALA A 12 -49.47 24.67 4.49
N MET A 13 -48.89 23.61 5.07
CA MET A 13 -49.48 22.54 5.89
C MET A 13 -50.20 22.99 7.19
N PRO A 14 -50.93 22.09 7.89
CA PRO A 14 -50.27 21.26 8.93
C PRO A 14 -50.78 19.80 9.10
N GLY A 15 -49.84 18.90 9.44
CA GLY A 15 -49.94 18.03 10.64
C GLY A 15 -50.58 16.63 10.56
N GLY A 16 -49.78 15.60 10.89
CA GLY A 16 -50.23 14.34 11.53
C GLY A 16 -50.41 13.12 10.61
N ALA A 17 -49.36 12.39 10.26
CA ALA A 17 -48.86 11.20 10.97
C ALA A 17 -49.63 9.90 10.64
N ASP A 18 -49.19 9.21 9.57
CA ASP A 18 -49.27 7.75 9.43
C ASP A 18 -48.08 7.26 8.60
N LYS A 19 -46.98 6.90 9.28
CA LYS A 19 -45.79 6.31 8.66
C LYS A 19 -46.00 4.81 8.48
N LYS A 20 -46.36 4.36 7.28
CA LYS A 20 -46.10 2.98 6.84
C LYS A 20 -44.64 2.86 6.40
N PRO A 21 -43.88 1.84 6.86
CA PRO A 21 -42.47 1.71 6.51
C PRO A 21 -42.31 1.33 5.04
N LEU A 22 -41.53 2.12 4.31
CA LEU A 22 -41.09 1.81 2.95
C LEU A 22 -40.23 0.54 3.01
N ALA A 23 -40.78 -0.55 2.48
CA ALA A 23 -40.13 -1.83 2.34
C ALA A 23 -38.78 -1.69 1.62
N GLY A 24 -37.74 -2.21 2.26
CA GLY A 24 -36.34 -2.04 1.89
C GLY A 24 -36.02 -2.47 0.47
N ARG A 25 -35.36 -1.58 -0.26
CA ARG A 25 -34.53 -1.94 -1.41
C ARG A 25 -33.40 -2.84 -0.90
N LYS A 26 -33.44 -4.13 -1.25
CA LYS A 26 -32.32 -5.05 -1.03
C LYS A 26 -31.09 -4.53 -1.78
N LEU A 27 -30.09 -4.06 -1.04
CA LEU A 27 -28.76 -3.77 -1.57
C LEU A 27 -28.08 -5.11 -1.92
N TYR A 28 -27.96 -5.42 -3.20
CA TYR A 28 -27.14 -6.54 -3.66
C TYR A 28 -25.68 -6.09 -3.67
N VAL A 29 -24.90 -6.48 -2.64
CA VAL A 29 -23.44 -6.31 -2.68
C VAL A 29 -22.84 -7.53 -3.41
N LEU A 30 -22.50 -7.33 -4.68
CA LEU A 30 -21.75 -8.28 -5.49
C LEU A 30 -20.34 -8.46 -4.89
N TYR A 31 -20.08 -9.60 -4.23
CA TYR A 31 -18.72 -10.00 -3.84
C TYR A 31 -17.90 -10.30 -5.11
N LYS A 32 -17.09 -9.34 -5.53
CA LYS A 32 -16.08 -9.56 -6.58
C LYS A 32 -15.00 -10.51 -6.05
N TYR A 33 -14.71 -11.59 -6.79
CA TYR A 33 -13.52 -12.41 -6.59
C TYR A 33 -12.28 -11.50 -6.58
N LYS A 34 -11.52 -11.52 -5.49
CA LYS A 34 -10.28 -10.74 -5.39
C LYS A 34 -9.18 -11.49 -6.13
N PHE A 35 -8.68 -10.88 -7.20
CA PHE A 35 -7.59 -11.42 -8.00
C PHE A 35 -6.31 -11.53 -7.17
N VAL A 36 -5.64 -12.69 -7.18
CA VAL A 36 -4.43 -12.98 -6.38
C VAL A 36 -3.17 -13.12 -7.22
N GLY A 37 -3.23 -12.93 -8.53
CA GLY A 37 -2.10 -13.10 -9.45
C GLY A 37 -2.00 -14.52 -9.99
N LYS A 38 -1.40 -14.65 -11.17
CA LYS A 38 -1.25 -15.93 -11.87
C LYS A 38 0.03 -16.68 -11.52
N CYS A 39 1.05 -16.00 -10.99
CA CYS A 39 2.30 -16.64 -10.60
C CYS A 39 2.18 -17.19 -9.16
N ASP A 40 2.38 -18.50 -8.99
CA ASP A 40 2.25 -19.18 -7.71
C ASP A 40 3.18 -18.61 -6.62
N GLY A 41 4.42 -18.27 -6.98
CA GLY A 41 5.41 -17.69 -6.07
C GLY A 41 5.14 -16.22 -5.71
N LEU A 42 4.14 -15.59 -6.32
CA LEU A 42 3.77 -14.19 -6.11
C LEU A 42 2.28 -14.03 -5.76
N LYS A 43 1.61 -15.09 -5.29
CA LYS A 43 0.20 -15.02 -4.88
C LYS A 43 -0.02 -13.94 -3.82
N GLY A 44 -1.02 -13.08 -4.05
CA GLY A 44 -1.35 -11.94 -3.20
C GLY A 44 -0.59 -10.65 -3.53
N HIS A 45 0.50 -10.72 -4.31
CA HIS A 45 1.24 -9.55 -4.81
C HIS A 45 0.74 -9.17 -6.18
N VAL A 46 -0.33 -8.37 -6.22
CA VAL A 46 -1.00 -7.97 -7.47
C VAL A 46 -0.98 -6.47 -7.69
N PHE A 47 -1.09 -6.09 -8.95
CA PHE A 47 -1.38 -4.72 -9.36
C PHE A 47 -2.89 -4.59 -9.59
N ASP A 48 -3.54 -3.65 -8.88
CA ASP A 48 -4.98 -3.42 -8.95
C ASP A 48 -5.35 -1.94 -8.80
N CYS A 49 -6.49 -1.56 -9.40
CA CYS A 49 -7.02 -0.20 -9.48
C CYS A 49 -8.10 0.12 -8.42
N SER A 50 -8.31 -0.73 -7.41
CA SER A 50 -9.27 -0.46 -6.33
C SER A 50 -8.83 0.70 -5.44
N GLU A 51 -9.76 1.49 -4.89
CA GLU A 51 -9.46 2.65 -4.02
C GLU A 51 -8.63 2.31 -2.76
N GLN A 52 -8.62 1.02 -2.39
CA GLN A 52 -7.82 0.46 -1.28
C GLN A 52 -6.36 0.17 -1.70
N SER A 53 -6.05 0.22 -2.99
CA SER A 53 -4.75 0.02 -3.60
C SER A 53 -4.06 1.37 -3.86
N LYS A 54 -3.63 2.03 -2.79
CA LYS A 54 -2.73 3.19 -2.90
C LYS A 54 -1.31 2.73 -3.28
N THR A 55 -0.45 3.66 -3.70
CA THR A 55 0.97 3.50 -4.13
C THR A 55 1.81 2.52 -3.30
N GLY A 56 1.46 2.30 -2.02
CA GLY A 56 2.05 1.28 -1.17
C GLY A 56 1.95 -0.15 -1.73
N ASN A 57 0.82 -0.54 -2.32
CA ASN A 57 0.66 -1.89 -2.90
C ASN A 57 1.48 -2.07 -4.18
N TYR A 58 1.60 -1.03 -5.01
CA TYR A 58 2.45 -1.07 -6.21
C TYR A 58 3.91 -1.33 -5.83
N ASN A 59 4.47 -0.55 -4.90
CA ASN A 59 5.87 -0.69 -4.49
C ASN A 59 6.14 -2.02 -3.80
N LEU A 60 5.19 -2.54 -3.01
CA LEU A 60 5.30 -3.86 -2.39
C LEU A 60 5.30 -4.98 -3.44
N THR A 61 4.35 -4.96 -4.38
CA THR A 61 4.28 -5.95 -5.46
C THR A 61 5.53 -5.88 -6.34
N LEU A 62 6.00 -4.67 -6.69
CA LEU A 62 7.22 -4.48 -7.48
C LEU A 62 8.45 -5.04 -6.76
N LYS A 63 8.57 -4.79 -5.45
CA LYS A 63 9.67 -5.31 -4.63
C LYS A 63 9.72 -6.84 -4.62
N GLU A 64 8.57 -7.48 -4.46
CA GLU A 64 8.50 -8.96 -4.48
C GLU A 64 8.76 -9.52 -5.87
N ILE A 65 8.30 -8.87 -6.94
CA ILE A 65 8.64 -9.25 -8.32
C ILE A 65 10.16 -9.17 -8.55
N VAL A 66 10.81 -8.08 -8.12
CA VAL A 66 12.28 -7.92 -8.22
C VAL A 66 13.00 -9.04 -7.44
N ALA A 67 12.53 -9.35 -6.23
CA ALA A 67 13.13 -10.41 -5.42
C ALA A 67 12.92 -11.80 -6.03
N TYR A 68 11.75 -12.06 -6.63
CA TYR A 68 11.43 -13.30 -7.31
C TYR A 68 12.32 -13.48 -8.54
N VAL A 69 12.28 -12.51 -9.47
CA VAL A 69 13.06 -12.53 -10.72
C VAL A 69 14.56 -12.69 -10.43
N GLY A 70 15.09 -11.97 -9.45
CA GLY A 70 16.51 -12.06 -9.08
C GLY A 70 16.94 -13.43 -8.55
N ARG A 71 16.02 -14.21 -7.97
CA ARG A 71 16.30 -15.57 -7.47
C ARG A 71 16.00 -16.66 -8.48
N THR A 72 15.01 -16.46 -9.35
CA THR A 72 14.51 -17.49 -10.25
C THR A 72 15.14 -17.47 -11.63
N TYR A 73 15.57 -16.30 -12.12
CA TYR A 73 16.11 -16.18 -13.48
C TYR A 73 17.63 -16.26 -13.46
N SER A 74 18.21 -17.02 -14.40
CA SER A 74 19.64 -16.99 -14.66
C SER A 74 20.05 -15.58 -15.09
N TYR A 75 21.11 -15.04 -14.48
CA TYR A 75 21.50 -13.62 -14.64
C TYR A 75 20.36 -12.65 -14.31
N GLY A 76 19.51 -13.01 -13.35
CA GLY A 76 18.35 -12.22 -12.93
C GLY A 76 18.69 -10.83 -12.37
N GLU A 77 19.95 -10.57 -12.02
CA GLU A 77 20.39 -9.27 -11.48
C GLU A 77 20.16 -8.11 -12.46
N ASP A 78 20.50 -8.29 -13.75
CA ASP A 78 20.42 -7.23 -14.76
C ASP A 78 18.96 -6.81 -15.03
N VAL A 79 18.06 -7.80 -15.16
CA VAL A 79 16.62 -7.56 -15.30
C VAL A 79 16.00 -7.02 -14.01
N SER A 80 16.46 -7.49 -12.83
CA SER A 80 15.99 -7.00 -11.53
C SER A 80 16.33 -5.53 -11.33
N LYS A 81 17.55 -5.14 -11.72
CA LYS A 81 17.98 -3.74 -11.72
C LYS A 81 17.14 -2.93 -12.70
N SER A 82 16.91 -3.46 -13.90
CA SER A 82 16.09 -2.78 -14.91
C SER A 82 14.65 -2.52 -14.45
N ILE A 83 14.03 -3.49 -13.79
CA ILE A 83 12.68 -3.38 -13.21
C ILE A 83 12.66 -2.40 -12.04
N ARG A 84 13.66 -2.45 -11.16
CA ARG A 84 13.75 -1.58 -9.98
C ARG A 84 13.93 -0.10 -10.37
N GLU A 85 14.78 0.17 -11.35
CA GLU A 85 15.09 1.51 -11.83
C GLU A 85 14.09 2.02 -12.89
N LEU A 86 13.19 1.15 -13.37
CA LEU A 86 12.27 1.42 -14.47
C LEU A 86 13.01 1.94 -15.73
N LYS A 87 14.19 1.37 -15.98
CA LYS A 87 15.07 1.71 -17.10
C LYS A 87 15.84 0.46 -17.50
N VAL A 88 15.90 0.14 -18.79
CA VAL A 88 16.68 -1.01 -19.27
C VAL A 88 18.16 -0.73 -19.01
N VAL A 89 18.82 -1.64 -18.27
CA VAL A 89 20.23 -1.53 -17.94
C VAL A 89 21.09 -1.80 -19.17
N THR A 90 22.10 -0.94 -19.39
CA THR A 90 23.15 -1.19 -20.37
C THR A 90 24.28 -1.95 -19.72
N ILE A 91 24.54 -3.19 -20.17
CA ILE A 91 25.69 -3.96 -19.70
C ILE A 91 26.96 -3.38 -20.34
N PRO A 92 27.96 -2.95 -19.55
CA PRO A 92 29.18 -2.36 -20.08
C PRO A 92 29.95 -3.39 -20.92
N ARG A 93 30.50 -2.94 -22.04
CA ARG A 93 31.34 -3.77 -22.90
C ARG A 93 32.67 -4.06 -22.18
N PRO A 94 33.20 -5.29 -22.23
CA PRO A 94 34.51 -5.59 -21.66
C PRO A 94 35.59 -4.72 -22.27
N VAL A 95 36.53 -4.27 -21.42
CA VAL A 95 37.68 -3.48 -21.85
C VAL A 95 38.65 -4.40 -22.59
N ASN A 96 39.22 -3.91 -23.69
CA ASN A 96 40.27 -4.64 -24.37
C ASN A 96 41.55 -4.46 -23.54
N LEU A 97 42.05 -5.52 -22.92
CA LEU A 97 43.33 -5.49 -22.24
C LEU A 97 44.40 -5.41 -23.34
N ASP A 98 45.23 -4.36 -23.34
CA ASP A 98 46.33 -4.22 -24.30
C ASP A 98 47.19 -5.49 -24.30
N ASN A 99 47.73 -5.84 -25.49
CA ASN A 99 48.43 -7.08 -25.88
C ASN A 99 49.55 -7.56 -24.93
N ASP A 100 49.25 -7.83 -23.67
CA ASP A 100 50.11 -8.59 -22.78
C ASP A 100 49.92 -10.05 -23.18
N THR A 101 50.89 -10.58 -23.94
CA THR A 101 50.91 -11.94 -24.50
C THR A 101 50.90 -13.06 -23.44
N ASN A 102 50.65 -12.70 -22.19
CA ASN A 102 50.45 -13.63 -21.09
C ASN A 102 49.12 -14.37 -21.27
N ASP A 103 49.23 -15.71 -21.35
CA ASP A 103 48.13 -16.65 -21.57
C ASP A 103 46.96 -16.43 -20.58
N VAL A 104 47.28 -16.01 -19.34
CA VAL A 104 46.28 -15.72 -18.30
C VAL A 104 45.35 -14.57 -18.67
N TYR A 105 45.88 -13.44 -19.17
CA TYR A 105 45.06 -12.27 -19.53
C TYR A 105 44.20 -12.54 -20.77
N THR A 106 44.75 -13.28 -21.75
CA THR A 106 44.00 -13.70 -22.93
C THR A 106 42.81 -14.61 -22.54
N HIS A 107 43.01 -15.53 -21.59
CA HIS A 107 41.95 -16.42 -21.12
C HIS A 107 40.88 -15.67 -20.30
N ILE A 108 41.29 -14.72 -19.45
CA ILE A 108 40.37 -13.86 -18.68
C ILE A 108 39.51 -13.04 -19.65
N GLN A 109 40.12 -12.38 -20.61
CA GLN A 109 39.40 -11.57 -21.60
C GLN A 109 38.42 -12.40 -22.43
N GLY A 110 38.82 -13.60 -22.85
CA GLY A 110 37.92 -14.54 -23.53
C GLY A 110 36.70 -14.90 -22.67
N LYS A 111 36.89 -15.15 -21.38
CA LYS A 111 35.81 -15.45 -20.43
C LYS A 111 34.91 -14.25 -20.15
N GLU A 112 35.45 -13.05 -20.10
CA GLU A 112 34.68 -11.82 -19.94
C GLU A 112 33.80 -11.52 -21.17
N VAL A 113 34.34 -11.70 -22.37
CA VAL A 113 33.57 -11.56 -23.63
C VAL A 113 32.46 -12.60 -23.70
N GLU A 114 32.75 -13.86 -23.35
CA GLU A 114 31.76 -14.93 -23.30
C GLU A 114 30.64 -14.60 -22.28
N THR A 115 31.00 -14.11 -21.10
CA THR A 115 30.05 -13.73 -20.04
C THR A 115 29.22 -12.52 -20.45
N TYR A 116 29.82 -11.51 -21.09
CA TYR A 116 29.13 -10.35 -21.63
C TYR A 116 28.08 -10.75 -22.67
N ALA A 117 28.45 -11.61 -23.63
CA ALA A 117 27.53 -12.11 -24.66
C ALA A 117 26.35 -12.85 -24.02
N LYS A 118 26.62 -13.74 -23.04
CA LYS A 118 25.55 -14.43 -22.30
C LYS A 118 24.64 -13.46 -21.56
N ARG A 119 25.18 -12.50 -20.81
CA ARG A 119 24.37 -11.52 -20.07
C ARG A 119 23.47 -10.69 -20.99
N GLN A 120 23.95 -10.30 -22.18
CA GLN A 120 23.14 -9.61 -23.18
C GLN A 120 21.95 -10.46 -23.66
N THR A 121 22.21 -11.72 -24.03
CA THR A 121 21.15 -12.66 -24.44
C THR A 121 20.12 -12.87 -23.34
N TYR A 122 20.60 -13.22 -22.12
CA TYR A 122 19.70 -13.45 -20.98
C TYR A 122 18.94 -12.19 -20.58
N LEU A 123 19.53 -10.99 -20.65
CA LEU A 123 18.82 -9.75 -20.35
C LEU A 123 17.62 -9.58 -21.30
N HIS A 124 17.83 -9.78 -22.61
CA HIS A 124 16.76 -9.66 -23.60
C HIS A 124 15.62 -10.66 -23.36
N GLU A 125 15.95 -11.93 -23.13
CA GLU A 125 14.97 -12.98 -22.85
C GLU A 125 14.24 -12.75 -21.52
N ASN A 126 15.00 -12.41 -20.47
CA ASN A 126 14.46 -12.21 -19.13
C ASN A 126 13.54 -10.99 -19.05
N LEU A 127 13.79 -9.92 -19.83
CA LEU A 127 12.87 -8.78 -19.90
C LEU A 127 11.50 -9.20 -20.45
N LYS A 128 11.46 -10.04 -21.48
CA LYS A 128 10.22 -10.60 -22.04
C LYS A 128 9.51 -11.55 -21.06
N ASN A 129 10.28 -12.40 -20.37
CA ASN A 129 9.72 -13.28 -19.34
C ASN A 129 9.16 -12.47 -18.16
N ALA A 130 9.84 -11.40 -17.75
CA ALA A 130 9.36 -10.49 -16.73
C ALA A 130 8.09 -9.74 -17.16
N TYR A 131 7.96 -9.38 -18.44
CA TYR A 131 6.71 -8.83 -18.98
C TYR A 131 5.53 -9.77 -18.73
N MET A 132 5.68 -11.05 -19.10
CA MET A 132 4.63 -12.06 -18.92
C MET A 132 4.27 -12.26 -17.45
N LEU A 133 5.28 -12.26 -16.57
CA LEU A 133 5.10 -12.33 -15.12
C LEU A 133 4.30 -11.13 -14.59
N VAL A 134 4.75 -9.91 -14.89
CA VAL A 134 4.11 -8.66 -14.44
C VAL A 134 2.68 -8.58 -14.96
N HIS A 135 2.46 -8.85 -16.25
CA HIS A 135 1.12 -8.88 -16.85
C HIS A 135 0.23 -9.94 -16.17
N GLY A 136 0.79 -11.09 -15.77
CA GLY A 136 0.12 -12.12 -15.00
C GLY A 136 -0.25 -11.72 -13.56
N GLN A 137 0.35 -10.67 -13.02
CA GLN A 137 0.03 -10.10 -11.71
C GLN A 137 -0.91 -8.88 -11.78
N CYS A 138 -1.38 -8.49 -12.96
CA CYS A 138 -2.35 -7.41 -13.13
C CYS A 138 -3.80 -7.92 -13.04
N SER A 139 -4.65 -7.20 -12.28
CA SER A 139 -6.08 -7.48 -12.23
C SER A 139 -6.75 -7.26 -13.59
N THR A 140 -7.87 -7.93 -13.84
CA THR A 140 -8.63 -7.76 -15.10
C THR A 140 -9.10 -6.33 -15.32
N ALA A 141 -9.43 -5.62 -14.23
CA ALA A 141 -9.79 -4.21 -14.27
C ALA A 141 -8.61 -3.33 -14.71
N LEU A 142 -7.42 -3.57 -14.16
CA LEU A 142 -6.20 -2.86 -14.56
C LEU A 142 -5.81 -3.17 -16.01
N ILE A 143 -5.85 -4.43 -16.43
CA ILE A 143 -5.59 -4.82 -17.83
C ILE A 143 -6.54 -4.11 -18.78
N SER A 144 -7.82 -4.02 -18.44
CA SER A 144 -8.81 -3.29 -19.25
C SER A 144 -8.47 -1.81 -19.39
N ARG A 145 -7.90 -1.17 -18.36
CA ARG A 145 -7.45 0.22 -18.42
C ARG A 145 -6.18 0.38 -19.26
N LEU A 146 -5.20 -0.51 -19.05
CA LEU A 146 -3.95 -0.50 -19.82
C LEU A 146 -4.22 -0.58 -21.32
N LYS A 147 -5.17 -1.42 -21.74
CA LYS A 147 -5.58 -1.55 -23.15
C LYS A 147 -6.13 -0.26 -23.77
N GLY A 148 -6.62 0.67 -22.94
CA GLY A 148 -7.11 1.97 -23.38
C GLY A 148 -6.03 3.05 -23.50
N LEU A 149 -4.78 2.78 -23.09
CA LEU A 149 -3.71 3.77 -23.13
C LEU A 149 -3.17 3.97 -24.55
N PRO A 150 -2.81 5.21 -24.94
CA PRO A 150 -2.04 5.44 -26.16
C PRO A 150 -0.68 4.76 -26.03
N GLY A 151 -0.26 4.03 -27.07
CA GLY A 151 1.01 3.28 -27.06
C GLY A 151 0.94 1.86 -26.45
N TYR A 152 -0.21 1.44 -25.90
CA TYR A 152 -0.36 0.08 -25.34
C TYR A 152 0.02 -1.02 -26.34
N GLN A 153 -0.44 -0.90 -27.59
CA GLN A 153 -0.17 -1.92 -28.61
C GLN A 153 1.33 -2.07 -28.89
N THR A 154 2.09 -0.98 -28.85
CA THR A 154 3.53 -0.99 -29.10
C THR A 154 4.27 -1.78 -28.01
N PHE A 155 4.15 -1.35 -26.75
CA PHE A 155 4.88 -2.00 -25.66
C PHE A 155 4.34 -3.40 -25.34
N HIS A 156 3.05 -3.67 -25.65
CA HIS A 156 2.47 -5.01 -25.51
C HIS A 156 3.05 -5.99 -26.54
N THR A 157 3.09 -5.59 -27.81
CA THR A 157 3.63 -6.42 -28.89
C THR A 157 5.11 -6.68 -28.70
N ASN A 158 5.86 -5.67 -28.28
CA ASN A 158 7.30 -5.77 -28.03
C ASN A 158 7.63 -6.45 -26.68
N MET A 159 6.62 -6.71 -25.83
CA MET A 159 6.78 -7.24 -24.46
C MET A 159 7.75 -6.40 -23.60
N GLU A 160 7.60 -5.08 -23.65
CA GLU A 160 8.46 -4.13 -22.93
C GLU A 160 8.00 -3.98 -21.47
N VAL A 161 8.66 -4.72 -20.56
CA VAL A 161 8.28 -4.77 -19.14
C VAL A 161 8.41 -3.42 -18.43
N VAL A 162 9.41 -2.61 -18.79
CA VAL A 162 9.64 -1.30 -18.17
C VAL A 162 8.49 -0.34 -18.50
N GLU A 163 8.08 -0.28 -19.76
CA GLU A 163 6.96 0.56 -20.21
C GLU A 163 5.63 0.07 -19.63
N LEU A 164 5.43 -1.26 -19.54
CA LEU A 164 4.28 -1.84 -18.84
C LEU A 164 4.22 -1.39 -17.37
N LEU A 165 5.33 -1.43 -16.64
CA LEU A 165 5.38 -1.03 -15.23
C LEU A 165 5.12 0.47 -15.04
N LYS A 166 5.66 1.32 -15.92
CA LYS A 166 5.34 2.77 -15.95
C LYS A 166 3.84 2.99 -16.18
N ALA A 167 3.25 2.31 -17.17
CA ALA A 167 1.83 2.38 -17.47
C ALA A 167 0.94 1.89 -16.30
N ILE A 168 1.31 0.78 -15.66
CA ILE A 168 0.63 0.26 -14.46
C ILE A 168 0.67 1.30 -13.35
N ARG A 169 1.84 1.90 -13.10
CA ARG A 169 2.01 2.91 -12.07
C ARG A 169 1.11 4.13 -12.34
N GLY A 170 1.06 4.61 -13.59
CA GLY A 170 0.14 5.66 -14.02
C GLY A 170 -1.32 5.31 -13.73
N CYS A 171 -1.80 4.16 -14.20
CA CYS A 171 -3.19 3.72 -14.01
C CYS A 171 -3.61 3.50 -12.55
N ILE A 172 -2.69 3.15 -11.64
CA ILE A 172 -2.98 2.97 -10.20
C ILE A 172 -3.11 4.33 -9.52
N VAL A 173 -2.29 5.30 -9.90
CA VAL A 173 -2.34 6.64 -9.30
C VAL A 173 -3.50 7.47 -9.87
N GLU A 174 -3.82 7.28 -11.15
CA GLU A 174 -4.90 7.96 -11.86
C GLU A 174 -6.25 7.23 -11.65
N SER A 175 -6.88 7.44 -10.50
CA SER A 175 -8.21 6.87 -10.19
C SER A 175 -9.38 7.50 -10.96
N ASN A 176 -9.16 8.49 -11.84
CA ASN A 176 -10.18 9.08 -12.71
C ASN A 176 -9.56 9.41 -14.08
N HIS A 177 -9.69 8.50 -15.04
CA HIS A 177 -9.12 8.65 -16.39
C HIS A 177 -9.97 9.49 -17.36
N ASP A 178 -11.03 10.14 -16.89
CA ASP A 178 -11.70 11.13 -17.73
C ASP A 178 -11.00 12.48 -17.57
N LYS A 179 -9.90 12.58 -18.33
CA LYS A 179 -9.03 13.73 -18.65
C LYS A 179 -7.68 13.73 -17.91
N LYS A 180 -6.59 13.75 -18.70
CA LYS A 180 -5.34 14.48 -18.40
C LYS A 180 -5.69 15.94 -18.07
N ASN A 181 -6.26 16.19 -16.90
CA ASN A 181 -6.78 17.49 -16.48
C ASN A 181 -5.85 18.06 -15.41
N SER A 182 -5.59 19.36 -15.47
CA SER A 182 -4.96 20.16 -14.41
C SER A 182 -5.52 19.86 -13.02
N LEU A 183 -6.76 19.36 -12.93
CA LEU A 183 -7.40 18.91 -11.70
C LEU A 183 -6.71 17.72 -11.01
N SER A 184 -6.11 16.78 -11.75
CA SER A 184 -5.40 15.63 -11.17
C SER A 184 -4.05 16.06 -10.60
N LEU A 185 -3.34 16.94 -11.31
CA LEU A 185 -2.14 17.62 -10.80
C LEU A 185 -2.49 18.44 -9.54
N LEU A 186 -3.51 19.30 -9.63
CA LEU A 186 -4.02 20.12 -8.52
C LEU A 186 -4.43 19.28 -7.29
N ARG A 187 -4.99 18.09 -7.49
CA ARG A 187 -5.35 17.17 -6.38
C ARG A 187 -4.12 16.50 -5.77
N ALA A 188 -3.11 16.18 -6.58
CA ALA A 188 -1.86 15.62 -6.09
C ALA A 188 -1.07 16.68 -5.30
N GLU A 189 -0.97 17.90 -5.84
CA GLU A 189 -0.46 19.09 -5.17
C GLU A 189 -1.22 19.38 -3.88
N GLY A 190 -2.56 19.38 -3.92
CA GLY A 190 -3.39 19.61 -2.74
C GLY A 190 -3.08 18.67 -1.59
N LYS A 191 -2.66 17.43 -1.85
CA LYS A 191 -2.22 16.48 -0.82
C LYS A 191 -0.87 16.84 -0.21
N ILE A 192 0.06 17.40 -0.99
CA ILE A 192 1.34 17.91 -0.48
C ILE A 192 1.11 19.21 0.29
N HIS A 193 0.32 20.14 -0.25
CA HIS A 193 0.04 21.43 0.41
C HIS A 193 -0.70 21.29 1.75
N THR A 194 -1.56 20.27 1.88
CA THR A 194 -2.30 19.98 3.12
C THR A 194 -1.54 19.09 4.10
N LEU A 195 -0.40 18.51 3.68
CA LEU A 195 0.44 17.73 4.56
C LEU A 195 1.07 18.67 5.60
N LYS A 196 1.01 18.29 6.88
CA LYS A 196 1.71 18.96 7.97
C LYS A 196 2.29 17.92 8.93
N GLN A 197 3.50 18.14 9.41
CA GLN A 197 4.05 17.37 10.51
C GLN A 197 3.29 17.71 11.79
N THR A 198 2.69 16.71 12.42
CA THR A 198 2.04 16.89 13.72
C THR A 198 3.09 16.88 14.84
N HIS A 199 2.76 17.46 15.99
CA HIS A 199 3.67 17.58 17.14
C HIS A 199 4.19 16.23 17.66
N ASP A 200 3.44 15.15 17.45
CA ASP A 200 3.74 13.78 17.84
C ASP A 200 4.47 12.96 16.75
N MET A 201 4.63 13.51 15.54
CA MET A 201 5.34 12.85 14.45
C MET A 201 6.85 13.09 14.52
N THR A 202 7.62 11.99 14.47
CA THR A 202 9.07 12.06 14.31
C THR A 202 9.44 12.60 12.92
N LYS A 203 10.64 13.18 12.78
CA LYS A 203 11.16 13.65 11.49
C LYS A 203 11.20 12.53 10.44
N VAL A 204 11.61 11.34 10.86
CA VAL A 204 11.72 10.15 10.01
C VAL A 204 10.33 9.70 9.51
N ASP A 205 9.32 9.68 10.38
CA ASP A 205 7.97 9.26 9.99
C ASP A 205 7.28 10.30 9.11
N PHE A 206 7.51 11.59 9.38
CA PHE A 206 7.06 12.66 8.51
C PHE A 206 7.68 12.56 7.12
N TYR A 207 9.01 12.36 7.06
CA TYR A 207 9.74 12.19 5.80
C TYR A 207 9.24 10.97 5.00
N LYS A 208 8.97 9.83 5.66
CA LYS A 208 8.35 8.66 5.01
C LYS A 208 6.97 8.99 4.42
N LYS A 209 6.15 9.73 5.15
CA LYS A 209 4.81 10.14 4.70
C LYS A 209 4.90 11.10 3.51
N PHE A 210 5.79 12.10 3.57
CA PHE A 210 6.07 13.01 2.46
C PHE A 210 6.56 12.26 1.22
N ASN A 211 7.58 11.41 1.36
CA ASN A 211 8.13 10.62 0.25
C ASN A 211 7.15 9.59 -0.33
N SER A 212 6.11 9.20 0.40
CA SER A 212 5.04 8.36 -0.17
C SER A 212 4.17 9.12 -1.18
N LEU A 213 4.15 10.47 -1.10
CA LEU A 213 3.38 11.36 -1.98
C LEU A 213 4.21 11.90 -3.15
N VAL A 214 5.53 12.04 -3.02
CA VAL A 214 6.42 12.52 -4.10
C VAL A 214 6.25 11.73 -5.41
N PRO A 215 6.20 10.38 -5.40
CA PRO A 215 5.91 9.56 -6.59
C PRO A 215 4.58 9.83 -7.28
N ILE A 216 3.61 10.48 -6.60
CA ILE A 216 2.28 10.82 -7.12
C ILE A 216 2.33 12.11 -7.93
N VAL A 217 3.16 13.08 -7.51
CA VAL A 217 3.36 14.35 -8.22
C VAL A 217 4.37 14.20 -9.37
N GLY A 218 5.39 13.34 -9.20
CA GLY A 218 6.35 13.00 -10.25
C GLY A 218 5.81 12.11 -11.39
N LEU A 219 4.50 11.91 -11.49
CA LEU A 219 3.85 11.21 -12.61
C LEU A 219 3.41 12.15 -13.73
N PHE A 220 3.46 13.46 -13.49
CA PHE A 220 3.13 14.47 -14.49
C PHE A 220 4.42 14.94 -15.15
N GLU A 221 4.47 14.92 -16.49
CA GLU A 221 5.60 15.45 -17.29
C GLU A 221 5.88 16.94 -16.95
N GLU A 222 4.82 17.67 -16.59
CA GLU A 222 4.86 19.05 -16.08
C GLU A 222 4.75 19.04 -14.54
N HIS A 223 5.86 18.74 -13.86
CA HIS A 223 5.95 18.85 -12.41
C HIS A 223 5.82 20.33 -11.98
N PRO A 224 5.24 20.67 -10.83
CA PRO A 224 5.12 22.08 -10.38
C PRO A 224 6.49 22.71 -10.10
N GLY A 225 7.48 21.90 -9.75
CA GLY A 225 8.89 22.28 -9.69
C GLY A 225 9.57 22.51 -11.05
N HIS A 226 8.85 22.37 -12.17
CA HIS A 226 9.30 22.74 -13.52
C HIS A 226 8.79 24.14 -13.91
N HIS A 227 8.51 25.02 -12.93
CA HIS A 227 8.22 26.42 -13.21
C HIS A 227 9.36 27.07 -14.00
N LEU A 228 9.01 27.85 -15.03
CA LEU A 228 9.96 28.44 -15.99
C LEU A 228 11.09 29.17 -15.27
N ASP A 229 10.77 30.03 -14.30
CA ASP A 229 11.73 30.80 -13.52
C ASP A 229 12.72 29.91 -12.73
N LEU A 230 12.26 28.77 -12.21
CA LEU A 230 13.10 27.83 -11.47
C LEU A 230 14.01 27.03 -12.40
N ILE A 231 13.50 26.64 -13.57
CA ILE A 231 14.31 25.99 -14.62
C ILE A 231 15.37 26.96 -15.13
N GLU A 232 15.02 28.21 -15.42
CA GLU A 232 15.96 29.23 -15.90
C GLU A 232 17.07 29.50 -14.88
N SER A 233 16.72 29.55 -13.58
CA SER A 233 17.70 29.65 -12.48
C SER A 233 18.67 28.47 -12.47
N TRP A 234 18.17 27.24 -12.50
CA TRP A 234 19.03 26.04 -12.53
C TRP A 234 19.82 25.87 -13.82
N GLN A 235 19.28 26.32 -14.96
CA GLN A 235 20.00 26.34 -16.23
C GLN A 235 21.24 27.23 -16.14
N ALA A 236 21.11 28.40 -15.50
CA ALA A 236 22.21 29.33 -15.27
C ALA A 236 23.25 28.77 -14.28
N ILE A 237 22.81 28.05 -13.25
CA ILE A 237 23.69 27.44 -12.22
C ILE A 237 24.48 26.25 -12.78
N LEU A 238 23.79 25.30 -13.41
CA LEU A 238 24.42 24.06 -13.88
C LEU A 238 25.21 24.26 -15.17
N ASN A 239 24.89 25.29 -15.95
CA ASN A 239 25.55 25.60 -17.22
C ASN A 239 25.64 24.36 -18.14
N THR A 240 24.59 23.55 -18.13
CA THR A 240 24.45 22.31 -18.91
C THR A 240 23.41 22.53 -20.02
N ALA A 241 23.57 21.81 -21.14
CA ALA A 241 22.55 21.76 -22.19
C ALA A 241 21.56 20.59 -21.98
N ASP A 242 21.78 19.76 -20.95
CA ASP A 242 20.89 18.66 -20.60
C ASP A 242 19.66 19.20 -19.86
N GLU A 243 18.56 19.36 -20.59
CA GLU A 243 17.29 19.83 -20.02
C GLU A 243 16.73 18.91 -18.93
N ASP A 244 17.00 17.60 -19.00
CA ASP A 244 16.47 16.64 -18.01
C ASP A 244 17.21 16.79 -16.68
N GLU A 245 18.52 17.06 -16.73
CA GLU A 245 19.34 17.36 -15.55
C GLU A 245 18.86 18.63 -14.82
N VAL A 246 18.58 19.69 -15.58
CA VAL A 246 18.09 20.97 -15.05
C VAL A 246 16.68 20.83 -14.46
N LYS A 247 15.78 20.14 -15.16
CA LYS A 247 14.41 19.87 -14.68
C LYS A 247 14.41 19.05 -13.40
N GLU A 248 15.28 18.04 -13.29
CA GLU A 248 15.35 17.21 -12.08
C GLU A 248 15.92 17.99 -10.88
N ALA A 249 16.89 18.89 -11.11
CA ALA A 249 17.41 19.79 -10.07
C ALA A 249 16.35 20.77 -9.55
N ALA A 250 15.62 21.44 -10.47
CA ALA A 250 14.52 22.34 -10.13
C ALA A 250 13.41 21.62 -9.36
N LYS A 251 13.05 20.40 -9.79
CA LYS A 251 12.11 19.54 -9.08
C LYS A 251 12.60 19.17 -7.68
N HIS A 252 13.87 18.83 -7.51
CA HIS A 252 14.44 18.51 -6.20
C HIS A 252 14.38 19.69 -5.23
N GLU A 253 14.69 20.90 -5.70
CA GLU A 253 14.58 22.12 -4.89
C GLU A 253 13.13 22.36 -4.44
N HIS A 254 12.18 22.32 -5.38
CA HIS A 254 10.77 22.52 -5.07
C HIS A 254 10.25 21.54 -4.02
N LEU A 255 10.63 20.26 -4.12
CA LEU A 255 10.24 19.23 -3.15
C LEU A 255 10.92 19.44 -1.78
N ALA A 256 12.16 19.91 -1.76
CA ALA A 256 12.85 20.24 -0.51
C ALA A 256 12.16 21.42 0.20
N MET A 257 11.77 22.45 -0.55
CA MET A 257 11.03 23.60 -0.02
C MET A 257 9.65 23.19 0.53
N ALA A 258 8.92 22.37 -0.21
CA ALA A 258 7.65 21.82 0.27
C ALA A 258 7.84 21.01 1.56
N LEU A 259 8.89 20.21 1.67
CA LEU A 259 9.17 19.46 2.91
C LEU A 259 9.42 20.39 4.10
N ILE A 260 10.25 21.42 3.92
CA ILE A 260 10.61 22.40 4.97
C ILE A 260 9.40 23.20 5.41
N GLU A 261 8.59 23.70 4.47
CA GLU A 261 7.40 24.50 4.75
C GLU A 261 6.34 23.69 5.53
N LYS A 262 6.25 22.38 5.28
CA LYS A 262 5.26 21.50 5.91
C LYS A 262 5.75 20.85 7.21
N ALA A 263 7.02 21.00 7.56
CA ALA A 263 7.60 20.47 8.78
C ALA A 263 7.18 21.28 10.02
N TYR A 264 7.28 20.69 11.21
CA TYR A 264 6.82 21.33 12.45
C TYR A 264 7.75 22.50 12.83
N PRO A 265 7.23 23.73 13.06
CA PRO A 265 8.05 24.94 13.19
C PRO A 265 9.17 24.84 14.22
N HIS A 266 8.89 24.39 15.45
CA HIS A 266 9.92 24.30 16.50
C HIS A 266 11.10 23.37 16.18
N GLN A 267 10.97 22.49 15.19
CA GLN A 267 12.05 21.58 14.78
C GLN A 267 12.90 22.13 13.61
N PHE A 268 12.41 23.17 12.91
CA PHE A 268 13.01 23.72 11.69
C PHE A 268 13.06 25.26 11.66
N GLU A 269 12.72 25.91 12.78
CA GLU A 269 12.62 27.37 12.94
C GLU A 269 13.88 28.11 12.47
N LYS A 270 15.08 27.60 12.74
CA LYS A 270 16.34 28.21 12.26
C LYS A 270 16.49 28.19 10.73
N VAL A 271 16.04 27.13 10.08
CA VAL A 271 16.11 26.98 8.62
C VAL A 271 15.02 27.80 7.96
N GLN A 272 13.79 27.76 8.49
CA GLN A 272 12.66 28.55 8.02
C GLN A 272 12.96 30.06 8.15
N ASN A 273 13.39 30.50 9.33
CA ASN A 273 13.79 31.89 9.55
C ASN A 273 15.05 32.25 8.75
N GLY A 274 15.97 31.30 8.54
CA GLY A 274 17.15 31.50 7.69
C GLY A 274 16.78 31.80 6.24
N LEU A 275 15.88 30.99 5.66
CA LEU A 275 15.34 31.13 4.31
C LEU A 275 14.49 32.41 4.15
N GLU A 276 13.63 32.72 5.13
CA GLU A 276 12.83 33.96 5.13
C GLU A 276 13.71 35.22 5.20
N ASN A 277 14.81 35.18 5.95
CA ASN A 277 15.72 36.32 6.08
C ASN A 277 16.70 36.46 4.89
N THR A 278 17.05 35.38 4.20
CA THR A 278 17.94 35.43 3.01
C THR A 278 17.22 35.85 1.75
N TYR A 279 15.89 35.72 1.68
CA TYR A 279 15.09 36.29 0.58
C TYR A 279 15.27 37.82 0.42
N VAL A 280 15.78 38.49 1.47
CA VAL A 280 16.07 39.94 1.49
C VAL A 280 17.53 40.25 1.14
N GLN A 281 18.43 39.25 1.09
CA GLN A 281 19.87 39.44 0.95
C GLN A 281 20.54 38.36 0.08
N ASP A 282 20.64 38.64 -1.22
CA ASP A 282 21.59 38.06 -2.20
C ASP A 282 21.45 36.55 -2.50
N ASP A 283 21.17 36.21 -3.78
CA ASP A 283 20.79 34.87 -4.26
C ASP A 283 21.81 33.77 -3.96
N ASN A 284 23.10 34.10 -3.86
CA ASN A 284 24.15 33.11 -3.58
C ASN A 284 24.07 32.51 -2.17
N LYS A 285 23.57 33.25 -1.16
CA LYS A 285 23.44 32.73 0.21
C LYS A 285 22.24 31.81 0.38
N TYR A 286 21.21 31.99 -0.43
CA TYR A 286 20.03 31.14 -0.45
C TYR A 286 20.40 29.71 -0.88
N GLN A 287 21.21 29.59 -1.93
CA GLN A 287 21.64 28.31 -2.47
C GLN A 287 22.61 27.54 -1.54
N ASP A 288 23.47 28.26 -0.82
CA ASP A 288 24.34 27.68 0.20
C ASP A 288 23.54 27.07 1.37
N ILE A 289 22.48 27.73 1.83
CA ILE A 289 21.62 27.22 2.91
C ILE A 289 20.84 25.98 2.46
N LEU A 290 20.30 26.01 1.24
CA LEU A 290 19.63 24.87 0.60
C LEU A 290 20.56 23.66 0.48
N THR A 291 21.78 23.88 -0.03
CA THR A 291 22.79 22.84 -0.23
C THR A 291 23.26 22.27 1.10
N ASN A 292 23.53 23.13 2.09
CA ASN A 292 23.87 22.71 3.45
C ASN A 292 22.72 21.94 4.11
N TYR A 293 21.46 22.31 3.89
CA TYR A 293 20.30 21.56 4.41
C TYR A 293 20.13 20.19 3.73
N GLN A 294 20.28 20.11 2.40
CA GLN A 294 20.26 18.85 1.67
C GLN A 294 21.37 17.92 2.20
N ASN A 295 22.56 18.46 2.47
CA ASN A 295 23.70 17.71 2.98
C ASN A 295 23.58 17.33 4.47
N ASP A 296 23.11 18.22 5.34
CA ASP A 296 23.09 18.00 6.79
C ASP A 296 21.82 17.29 7.29
N HIS A 297 20.71 17.35 6.54
CA HIS A 297 19.44 16.83 7.01
C HIS A 297 18.86 15.73 6.13
N ILE A 298 18.93 15.84 4.80
CA ILE A 298 18.43 14.76 3.92
C ILE A 298 19.40 13.58 3.93
N ILE A 299 20.73 13.81 3.90
CA ILE A 299 21.71 12.73 4.01
C ILE A 299 21.64 12.09 5.40
N VAL A 300 21.62 12.88 6.49
CA VAL A 300 21.48 12.35 7.85
C VAL A 300 20.17 11.57 8.02
N MET A 301 19.03 12.04 7.51
CA MET A 301 17.78 11.27 7.53
C MET A 301 17.86 10.00 6.68
N LYS A 302 18.54 10.02 5.53
CA LYS A 302 18.80 8.83 4.71
C LYS A 302 19.72 7.83 5.44
N GLU A 303 20.70 8.31 6.21
CA GLU A 303 21.59 7.48 7.03
C GLU A 303 20.90 6.93 8.28
N GLU A 304 20.12 7.73 8.99
CA GLU A 304 19.25 7.31 10.10
C GLU A 304 18.24 6.26 9.63
N LEU A 305 17.66 6.41 8.43
CA LEU A 305 16.80 5.40 7.81
C LEU A 305 17.53 4.10 7.52
N LYS A 306 18.79 4.15 7.06
CA LYS A 306 19.64 2.97 6.82
C LYS A 306 20.02 2.31 8.15
N HIS A 307 20.33 3.10 9.18
CA HIS A 307 20.68 2.63 10.53
C HIS A 307 19.49 1.96 11.21
N ASP A 308 18.31 2.60 11.19
CA ASP A 308 17.05 2.07 11.71
C ASP A 308 16.63 0.78 10.97
N PHE A 309 16.94 0.67 9.67
CA PHE A 309 16.80 -0.59 8.91
C PHE A 309 17.77 -1.69 9.36
N SER A 310 19.03 -1.33 9.64
CA SER A 310 20.10 -2.23 10.07
C SER A 310 19.86 -2.77 11.50
N GLU A 311 19.44 -1.90 12.43
CA GLU A 311 19.09 -2.30 13.79
C GLU A 311 17.86 -3.21 13.83
N LYS A 312 16.84 -2.92 13.01
CA LYS A 312 15.66 -3.78 12.86
C LYS A 312 15.97 -5.15 12.26
N GLN A 313 17.06 -5.30 11.51
CA GLN A 313 17.54 -6.61 11.06
C GLN A 313 18.31 -7.38 12.14
N LYS A 314 19.01 -6.68 13.05
CA LYS A 314 19.73 -7.28 14.18
C LYS A 314 18.79 -7.72 15.32
N ALA A 315 17.67 -7.03 15.53
CA ALA A 315 16.64 -7.41 16.50
C ALA A 315 15.78 -8.58 15.96
N LYS A 316 16.36 -9.78 15.88
CA LYS A 316 15.71 -11.00 15.40
C LYS A 316 14.79 -11.61 16.48
N GLY A 317 13.70 -10.90 16.76
CA GLY A 317 12.41 -11.44 17.20
C GLY A 317 11.37 -10.81 16.29
N ILE A 318 10.41 -11.56 15.77
CA ILE A 318 9.43 -11.01 14.81
C ILE A 318 8.57 -9.97 15.54
N SER A 319 9.02 -8.72 15.46
CA SER A 319 8.29 -7.52 15.84
C SER A 319 7.16 -7.38 14.84
N VAL A 320 5.94 -7.69 15.25
CA VAL A 320 4.74 -7.35 14.48
C VAL A 320 4.45 -5.88 14.78
N PRO A 321 4.70 -4.92 13.85
CA PRO A 321 4.66 -3.50 14.16
C PRO A 321 3.30 -3.06 14.73
N PHE A 322 2.22 -3.71 14.30
CA PHE A 322 0.87 -3.47 14.80
C PHE A 322 0.67 -3.89 16.27
N LEU A 323 1.19 -5.05 16.71
CA LEU A 323 1.04 -5.49 18.10
C LEU A 323 1.89 -4.64 19.05
N ASN A 324 3.06 -4.20 18.59
CA ASN A 324 3.91 -3.29 19.36
C ASN A 324 3.24 -1.92 19.50
N LEU A 325 2.64 -1.41 18.41
CA LEU A 325 1.85 -0.19 18.47
C LEU A 325 0.70 -0.31 19.46
N LEU A 326 -0.07 -1.39 19.39
CA LEU A 326 -1.21 -1.62 20.29
C LEU A 326 -0.74 -1.76 21.75
N GLN A 327 0.33 -2.49 22.02
CA GLN A 327 0.92 -2.60 23.36
C GLN A 327 1.30 -1.23 23.92
N ASN A 328 1.98 -0.41 23.10
CA ASN A 328 2.36 0.95 23.48
C ASN A 328 1.14 1.84 23.73
N THR A 329 0.08 1.69 22.94
CA THR A 329 -1.20 2.38 23.15
C THR A 329 -1.82 1.97 24.48
N VAL A 330 -1.87 0.68 24.80
CA VAL A 330 -2.41 0.17 26.08
C VAL A 330 -1.64 0.74 27.27
N SER A 331 -0.30 0.80 27.20
CA SER A 331 0.51 1.37 28.28
C SER A 331 0.25 2.87 28.52
N ARG A 332 -0.20 3.62 27.50
CA ARG A 332 -0.47 5.06 27.60
C ARG A 332 -1.93 5.40 27.85
N LYS A 333 -2.84 4.59 27.31
CA LYS A 333 -4.28 4.86 27.16
C LYS A 333 -5.13 3.64 27.52
N GLY A 334 -4.66 2.78 28.41
CA GLY A 334 -5.33 1.51 28.74
C GLY A 334 -6.78 1.69 29.21
N GLY A 335 -7.04 2.75 29.99
CA GLY A 335 -8.39 3.08 30.46
C GLY A 335 -9.30 3.72 29.40
N ASP A 336 -8.77 4.17 28.26
CA ASP A 336 -9.57 4.80 27.21
C ASP A 336 -10.41 3.76 26.46
N THR A 337 -11.58 4.17 25.98
CA THR A 337 -12.45 3.35 25.14
C THR A 337 -11.74 2.97 23.84
N PHE A 338 -11.61 1.67 23.60
CA PHE A 338 -11.21 1.11 22.32
C PHE A 338 -12.36 1.16 21.32
N ALA A 339 -13.53 0.65 21.71
CA ALA A 339 -14.73 0.66 20.88
C ALA A 339 -16.01 0.49 21.69
N THR A 340 -17.06 1.13 21.20
CA THR A 340 -18.45 1.00 21.68
C THR A 340 -19.28 0.29 20.63
N TRP A 341 -20.02 -0.73 21.04
CA TRP A 341 -21.02 -1.40 20.23
C TRP A 341 -22.40 -0.82 20.51
N TYR A 342 -23.14 -0.51 19.44
CA TYR A 342 -24.48 0.04 19.52
C TYR A 342 -25.49 -0.96 18.95
N ASP A 343 -26.63 -1.07 19.61
CA ASP A 343 -27.76 -1.85 19.12
C ASP A 343 -28.45 -1.16 17.91
N SER A 344 -29.47 -1.80 17.35
CA SER A 344 -30.23 -1.24 16.23
C SER A 344 -30.99 0.05 16.57
N ASN A 345 -31.12 0.39 17.85
CA ASN A 345 -31.77 1.59 18.34
C ASN A 345 -30.75 2.71 18.65
N GLY A 346 -29.45 2.46 18.44
CA GLY A 346 -28.38 3.42 18.75
C GLY A 346 -28.04 3.50 20.23
N THR A 347 -28.45 2.51 21.04
CA THR A 347 -28.11 2.42 22.46
C THR A 347 -26.79 1.68 22.61
N ALA A 348 -25.87 2.22 23.41
CA ALA A 348 -24.60 1.56 23.71
C ALA A 348 -24.88 0.25 24.48
N GLU A 349 -24.55 -0.88 23.85
CA GLU A 349 -24.79 -2.23 24.38
C GLU A 349 -23.53 -2.78 25.06
N LYS A 350 -22.35 -2.46 24.52
CA LYS A 350 -21.07 -2.98 25.02
C LYS A 350 -19.95 -1.97 24.79
N ASP A 351 -19.10 -1.79 25.79
CA ASP A 351 -17.93 -0.90 25.73
C ASP A 351 -16.67 -1.65 26.13
N TYR A 352 -15.64 -1.59 25.29
CA TYR A 352 -14.33 -2.14 25.60
C TYR A 352 -13.28 -1.04 25.67
N THR A 353 -12.42 -1.13 26.68
CA THR A 353 -11.21 -0.31 26.80
C THR A 353 -10.04 -0.96 26.07
N PHE A 354 -9.00 -0.17 25.79
CA PHE A 354 -7.74 -0.71 25.23
C PHE A 354 -7.13 -1.77 26.15
N GLN A 355 -7.19 -1.59 27.47
CA GLN A 355 -6.68 -2.56 28.42
C GLN A 355 -7.46 -3.87 28.40
N HIS A 356 -8.80 -3.79 28.44
CA HIS A 356 -9.64 -4.99 28.44
C HIS A 356 -9.40 -5.86 27.20
N ILE A 357 -9.39 -5.24 26.02
CA ILE A 357 -9.23 -6.00 24.77
C ILE A 357 -7.84 -6.65 24.66
N TRP A 358 -6.82 -6.00 25.22
CA TRP A 358 -5.45 -6.50 25.23
C TRP A 358 -5.27 -7.69 26.17
N GLU A 359 -5.86 -7.63 27.36
CA GLU A 359 -5.84 -8.70 28.36
C GLU A 359 -6.61 -9.93 27.88
N GLU A 360 -7.85 -9.75 27.41
CA GLU A 360 -8.68 -10.83 26.88
C GLU A 360 -8.03 -11.51 25.67
N ALA A 361 -7.47 -10.73 24.74
CA ALA A 361 -6.72 -11.29 23.63
C ALA A 361 -5.47 -12.04 24.12
N GLY A 362 -4.86 -11.61 25.23
CA GLY A 362 -3.77 -12.31 25.91
C GLY A 362 -4.17 -13.67 26.47
N PHE A 363 -5.27 -13.75 27.20
CA PHE A 363 -5.79 -15.01 27.74
C PHE A 363 -6.16 -15.99 26.63
N MET A 364 -6.88 -15.53 25.61
CA MET A 364 -7.24 -16.38 24.48
C MET A 364 -5.99 -16.82 23.69
N SER A 365 -5.01 -15.93 23.53
CA SER A 365 -3.73 -16.25 22.88
C SER A 365 -2.98 -17.37 23.61
N HIS A 366 -2.98 -17.36 24.95
CA HIS A 366 -2.43 -18.44 25.77
C HIS A 366 -3.20 -19.75 25.54
N TYR A 367 -4.54 -19.72 25.61
CA TYR A 367 -5.38 -20.89 25.37
C TYR A 367 -5.13 -21.52 23.98
N LEU A 368 -5.03 -20.71 22.93
CA LEU A 368 -4.77 -21.21 21.57
C LEU A 368 -3.42 -21.94 21.45
N ARG A 369 -2.37 -21.43 22.10
CA ARG A 369 -1.04 -22.07 22.04
C ARG A 369 -0.89 -23.25 22.99
N CYS A 370 -1.39 -23.14 24.21
CA CYS A 370 -1.14 -24.13 25.27
C CYS A 370 -2.17 -25.26 25.24
N GLU A 371 -3.46 -24.91 25.23
CA GLU A 371 -4.54 -25.90 25.28
C GLU A 371 -4.83 -26.49 23.90
N LYS A 372 -4.88 -25.65 22.87
CA LYS A 372 -5.11 -26.11 21.49
C LYS A 372 -3.85 -26.52 20.75
N LYS A 373 -2.67 -26.29 21.35
CA LYS A 373 -1.36 -26.68 20.79
C LYS A 373 -1.15 -26.14 19.36
N LEU A 374 -1.79 -25.02 19.03
CA LEU A 374 -1.65 -24.39 17.73
C LEU A 374 -0.26 -23.79 17.59
N LYS A 375 0.34 -23.99 16.42
CA LYS A 375 1.69 -23.55 16.10
C LYS A 375 1.62 -22.27 15.28
N LYS A 376 2.71 -21.50 15.37
CA LYS A 376 2.90 -20.32 14.53
C LYS A 376 2.69 -20.68 13.06
N GLY A 377 1.89 -19.86 12.36
CA GLY A 377 1.52 -20.08 10.96
C GLY A 377 0.23 -20.89 10.77
N ASP A 378 -0.30 -21.56 11.81
CA ASP A 378 -1.55 -22.29 11.69
C ASP A 378 -2.72 -21.33 11.38
N HIS A 379 -3.64 -21.80 10.55
CA HIS A 379 -4.82 -21.06 10.13
C HIS A 379 -5.98 -21.25 11.13
N VAL A 380 -6.58 -20.15 11.57
CA VAL A 380 -7.76 -20.17 12.44
C VAL A 380 -8.88 -19.36 11.77
N ILE A 381 -10.01 -20.02 11.49
CA ILE A 381 -11.20 -19.33 10.99
C ILE A 381 -11.89 -18.62 12.15
N LEU A 382 -12.20 -17.35 11.96
CA LEU A 382 -12.99 -16.52 12.88
C LEU A 382 -14.38 -16.33 12.28
N CYS A 383 -15.33 -17.12 12.75
CA CYS A 383 -16.72 -17.09 12.30
C CYS A 383 -17.58 -16.46 13.40
N TYR A 384 -17.62 -15.13 13.45
CA TYR A 384 -18.32 -14.33 14.46
C TYR A 384 -19.39 -13.45 13.84
N ASN A 385 -20.47 -13.21 14.56
CA ASN A 385 -21.42 -12.13 14.25
C ASN A 385 -20.72 -10.78 14.47
N PHE A 386 -21.39 -9.71 14.06
CA PHE A 386 -20.90 -8.37 14.35
C PHE A 386 -20.93 -8.13 15.86
N GLY A 387 -19.80 -7.66 16.41
CA GLY A 387 -19.65 -7.42 17.84
C GLY A 387 -18.18 -7.23 18.21
N LEU A 388 -17.94 -6.83 19.46
CA LEU A 388 -16.58 -6.52 19.92
C LEU A 388 -15.73 -7.78 20.16
N ASP A 389 -16.36 -8.93 20.39
CA ASP A 389 -15.67 -10.20 20.70
C ASP A 389 -14.82 -10.71 19.54
N PHE A 390 -15.19 -10.33 18.30
CA PHE A 390 -14.38 -10.59 17.12
C PHE A 390 -12.95 -10.04 17.25
N PHE A 391 -12.80 -8.84 17.81
CA PHE A 391 -11.49 -8.20 17.94
C PHE A 391 -10.59 -8.92 18.96
N ILE A 392 -11.17 -9.48 20.03
CA ILE A 392 -10.45 -10.32 20.99
C ILE A 392 -9.87 -11.54 20.26
N ALA A 393 -10.71 -12.27 19.51
CA ALA A 393 -10.28 -13.46 18.79
C ALA A 393 -9.25 -13.16 17.69
N PHE A 394 -9.42 -12.05 16.97
CA PHE A 394 -8.48 -11.60 15.96
C PHE A 394 -7.11 -11.25 16.57
N LEU A 395 -7.08 -10.44 17.62
CA LEU A 395 -5.85 -10.07 18.30
C LEU A 395 -5.17 -11.26 18.97
N ALA A 396 -5.94 -12.21 19.52
CA ALA A 396 -5.41 -13.44 20.11
C ALA A 396 -4.67 -14.31 19.08
N CYS A 397 -5.18 -14.38 17.85
CA CYS A 397 -4.51 -15.06 16.75
C CYS A 397 -3.18 -14.37 16.38
N LEU A 398 -3.20 -13.05 16.22
CA LEU A 398 -1.99 -12.27 15.91
C LEU A 398 -0.91 -12.41 17.00
N ARG A 399 -1.30 -12.30 18.28
CA ARG A 399 -0.42 -12.48 19.45
C ARG A 399 0.17 -13.89 19.54
N SER A 400 -0.49 -14.86 18.92
CA SER A 400 -0.04 -16.25 18.82
C SER A 400 0.72 -16.55 17.52
N ALA A 401 0.92 -15.54 16.67
CA ALA A 401 1.48 -15.67 15.32
C ALA A 401 0.71 -16.70 14.45
N LEU A 402 -0.61 -16.79 14.65
CA LEU A 402 -1.54 -17.58 13.86
C LEU A 402 -2.11 -16.71 12.71
N VAL A 403 -2.52 -17.36 11.63
CA VAL A 403 -3.19 -16.68 10.53
C VAL A 403 -4.69 -16.64 10.80
N ALA A 404 -5.20 -15.47 11.19
CA ALA A 404 -6.62 -15.25 11.38
C ALA A 404 -7.36 -15.14 10.03
N ILE A 405 -8.44 -15.89 9.87
CA ILE A 405 -9.26 -15.92 8.65
C ILE A 405 -10.69 -15.49 9.01
N PRO A 406 -11.03 -14.19 8.91
CA PRO A 406 -12.37 -13.70 9.19
C PRO A 406 -13.38 -14.20 8.15
N VAL A 407 -14.46 -14.81 8.61
CA VAL A 407 -15.56 -15.29 7.76
C VAL A 407 -16.89 -14.89 8.39
N TYR A 408 -17.82 -14.39 7.58
CA TYR A 408 -19.16 -14.12 8.07
C TYR A 408 -19.92 -15.41 8.37
N PRO A 409 -20.69 -15.48 9.46
CA PRO A 409 -21.51 -16.63 9.77
C PRO A 409 -22.42 -17.02 8.62
N PRO A 410 -22.48 -18.32 8.28
CA PRO A 410 -23.34 -18.80 7.21
C PRO A 410 -24.81 -18.70 7.67
N THR A 411 -25.57 -17.79 7.05
CA THR A 411 -27.01 -17.59 7.35
C THR A 411 -27.93 -18.50 6.55
N GLN A 412 -27.43 -19.14 5.48
CA GLN A 412 -28.18 -20.01 4.56
C GLN A 412 -27.28 -21.09 3.96
N LYS A 413 -27.87 -22.11 3.31
CA LYS A 413 -27.16 -23.20 2.61
C LYS A 413 -25.98 -22.75 1.74
N LYS A 414 -26.15 -21.67 0.98
CA LYS A 414 -25.07 -21.11 0.12
C LYS A 414 -23.88 -20.60 0.93
N GLY A 415 -24.11 -20.07 2.13
CA GLY A 415 -23.06 -19.64 3.05
C GLY A 415 -22.23 -20.82 3.57
N LEU A 416 -22.88 -21.97 3.83
CA LEU A 416 -22.18 -23.20 4.25
C LEU A 416 -21.32 -23.78 3.13
N VAL A 417 -21.77 -23.72 1.88
CA VAL A 417 -20.95 -24.10 0.71
C VAL A 417 -19.69 -23.23 0.62
N LYS A 418 -19.83 -21.92 0.86
CA LYS A 418 -18.69 -21.00 0.88
C LYS A 418 -17.75 -21.28 2.06
N LEU A 419 -18.28 -21.52 3.25
CA LEU A 419 -17.48 -21.88 4.42
C LEU A 419 -16.70 -23.18 4.19
N LYS A 420 -17.33 -24.18 3.56
CA LYS A 420 -16.67 -25.42 3.17
C LYS A 420 -15.54 -25.17 2.18
N ALA A 421 -15.78 -24.41 1.11
CA ALA A 421 -14.74 -24.05 0.14
C ALA A 421 -13.56 -23.30 0.79
N ILE A 422 -13.81 -22.41 1.74
CA ILE A 422 -12.75 -21.74 2.50
C ILE A 422 -11.97 -22.75 3.34
N THR A 423 -12.68 -23.64 4.04
CA THR A 423 -12.05 -24.66 4.89
C THR A 423 -11.18 -25.62 4.07
N ASP A 424 -11.66 -26.02 2.89
CA ASP A 424 -10.95 -26.91 1.96
C ASP A 424 -9.72 -26.21 1.33
N ASP A 425 -9.73 -24.89 1.19
CA ASP A 425 -8.60 -24.12 0.63
C ASP A 425 -7.54 -23.82 1.71
N CYS A 426 -7.95 -23.26 2.85
CA CYS A 426 -7.00 -22.78 3.87
C CYS A 426 -6.56 -23.85 4.88
N HIS A 427 -7.20 -25.03 4.88
CA HIS A 427 -6.87 -26.15 5.77
C HIS A 427 -6.71 -25.70 7.24
N PRO A 428 -7.75 -25.11 7.85
CA PRO A 428 -7.64 -24.49 9.16
C PRO A 428 -7.54 -25.52 10.27
N SER A 429 -6.72 -25.22 11.28
CA SER A 429 -6.56 -26.06 12.47
C SER A 429 -7.72 -25.91 13.44
N LEU A 430 -8.45 -24.80 13.38
CA LEU A 430 -9.56 -24.49 14.30
C LEU A 430 -10.55 -23.49 13.67
N ILE A 431 -11.83 -23.65 13.98
CA ILE A 431 -12.87 -22.63 13.75
C ILE A 431 -13.30 -22.07 15.11
N LEU A 432 -13.14 -20.77 15.31
CA LEU A 432 -13.70 -20.04 16.44
C LEU A 432 -15.05 -19.43 16.06
N VAL A 433 -16.03 -19.58 16.94
CA VAL A 433 -17.40 -19.11 16.75
C VAL A 433 -17.92 -18.45 18.03
N ASP A 434 -18.84 -17.50 17.89
CA ASP A 434 -19.61 -17.02 19.04
C ASP A 434 -20.69 -18.03 19.48
N SER A 435 -21.31 -17.76 20.63
CA SER A 435 -22.34 -18.59 21.24
C SER A 435 -23.55 -18.80 20.32
N ASP A 436 -23.98 -17.77 19.61
CA ASP A 436 -25.18 -17.78 18.77
C ASP A 436 -24.97 -18.64 17.53
N ILE A 437 -23.81 -18.50 16.89
CA ILE A 437 -23.41 -19.29 15.73
C ILE A 437 -23.23 -20.73 16.13
N ASN A 438 -22.59 -21.01 17.26
CA ASN A 438 -22.43 -22.38 17.72
C ASN A 438 -23.77 -23.05 18.05
N THR A 439 -24.74 -22.28 18.56
CA THR A 439 -26.10 -22.77 18.77
C THR A 439 -26.76 -23.14 17.45
N LYS A 440 -26.70 -22.26 16.44
CA LYS A 440 -27.21 -22.54 15.08
C LYS A 440 -26.53 -23.75 14.45
N ARG A 441 -25.20 -23.86 14.58
CA ARG A 441 -24.41 -25.02 14.11
C ARG A 441 -24.86 -26.33 14.76
N ARG A 442 -25.11 -26.33 16.07
CA ARG A 442 -25.58 -27.51 16.79
C ARG A 442 -26.98 -27.94 16.30
N LEU A 443 -27.86 -26.99 16.03
CA LEU A 443 -29.19 -27.24 15.46
C LEU A 443 -29.11 -27.81 14.02
N ASP A 444 -28.22 -27.27 13.19
CA ASP A 444 -27.93 -27.82 11.85
C ASP A 444 -27.45 -29.29 11.94
N ASN A 445 -26.56 -29.60 12.90
CA ASN A 445 -25.97 -30.94 13.05
C ASN A 445 -26.94 -32.03 13.53
N ILE A 446 -28.06 -31.67 14.18
CA ILE A 446 -29.12 -32.60 14.59
C ILE A 446 -30.26 -32.70 13.56
N GLY A 447 -30.04 -32.21 12.33
CA GLY A 447 -31.00 -32.31 11.23
C GLY A 447 -32.18 -31.34 11.31
N LEU A 448 -32.16 -30.40 12.26
CA LEU A 448 -33.19 -29.36 12.43
C LEU A 448 -32.87 -28.07 11.65
N GLY A 449 -31.74 -28.03 10.95
CA GLY A 449 -31.29 -26.89 10.15
C GLY A 449 -31.02 -27.23 8.68
N SER A 450 -30.43 -26.29 7.94
CA SER A 450 -30.48 -26.32 6.47
C SER A 450 -29.20 -26.82 5.78
N GLY A 451 -28.07 -27.01 6.46
CA GLY A 451 -26.88 -27.55 5.79
C GLY A 451 -25.80 -28.14 6.70
N SER A 452 -24.79 -28.75 6.07
CA SER A 452 -23.71 -29.46 6.73
C SER A 452 -22.50 -28.57 7.00
N TRP A 453 -22.16 -28.34 8.27
CA TRP A 453 -20.91 -27.67 8.65
C TRP A 453 -19.68 -28.54 8.34
N PRO A 454 -18.48 -27.95 8.21
CA PRO A 454 -17.25 -28.71 8.00
C PRO A 454 -16.94 -29.58 9.23
N MET A 455 -17.19 -30.89 9.13
CA MET A 455 -17.03 -31.83 10.26
C MET A 455 -15.57 -32.21 10.53
N HIS A 456 -14.67 -31.99 9.57
CA HIS A 456 -13.26 -32.37 9.66
C HIS A 456 -12.40 -31.35 10.40
N VAL A 457 -12.94 -30.16 10.72
CA VAL A 457 -12.22 -29.13 11.49
C VAL A 457 -12.90 -28.92 12.84
N PRO A 458 -12.15 -28.94 13.96
CA PRO A 458 -12.72 -28.69 15.26
C PRO A 458 -13.26 -27.26 15.34
N CYS A 459 -14.43 -27.10 15.95
CA CYS A 459 -15.09 -25.81 16.14
C CYS A 459 -15.33 -25.57 17.63
N LYS A 460 -14.97 -24.38 18.12
CA LYS A 460 -14.99 -24.04 19.54
C LYS A 460 -15.61 -22.65 19.77
N VAL A 461 -16.45 -22.57 20.80
CA VAL A 461 -16.90 -21.31 21.38
C VAL A 461 -15.84 -20.84 22.36
N LEU A 462 -15.44 -19.59 22.22
CA LEU A 462 -14.64 -18.86 23.19
C LEU A 462 -15.20 -17.46 23.34
#